data_AF-A0A3N5K6V1-F1
#
_entry.id   AF-A0A3N5K6V1-F1
#
_cell.length_a   1.000
_cell.length_b   1.000
_cell.length_c   1.000
_cell.angle_alpha   90.00
_cell.angle_beta   90.00
_cell.angle_gamma   90.00
#
_symmetry.space_group_name_H-M   'P 1'
#
loop_
_entity.id
_entity.type
_entity.pdbx_description
1 polymer ?
#
loop_
_entity_poly.entity_id
_entity_poly.type
_entity_poly.pdbx_seq_one_letter_code
_entity_poly.pdbx_strand_id
1 'polypeptide(L)' 'MTTIDLSIDEGRRKNAIKRAKERNIIIPTFAQMKDPSTIPPKVREDLRSIGLWDLDARNLFRITWQNEPKSSGGGFGPVN' A
#
# COMPACT_ATOMS: atom_id res chain seq x y z
N MET A 1 -24.91 0.89 23.65
CA MET A 1 -23.78 1.16 22.73
C MET A 1 -23.91 0.18 21.57
N THR A 2 -23.96 0.66 20.34
CA THR A 2 -23.97 -0.21 19.16
C THR A 2 -22.52 -0.67 18.91
N THR A 3 -22.25 -1.95 19.04
CA THR A 3 -20.94 -2.55 18.79
C THR A 3 -20.70 -2.72 17.30
N ILE A 4 -19.48 -2.43 16.84
CA ILE A 4 -19.06 -2.69 15.45
C ILE A 4 -18.82 -4.20 15.30
N ASP A 5 -19.47 -4.81 14.32
CA ASP A 5 -19.22 -6.21 13.95
C ASP A 5 -17.96 -6.30 13.06
N LEU A 6 -16.96 -7.06 13.52
CA LEU A 6 -15.69 -7.28 12.83
C LEU A 6 -15.60 -8.68 12.21
N SER A 7 -16.72 -9.40 12.14
CA SER A 7 -16.80 -10.72 11.51
C SER A 7 -16.35 -10.67 10.05
N ILE A 8 -15.52 -11.63 9.66
CA ILE A 8 -14.99 -11.71 8.30
C ILE A 8 -15.97 -12.51 7.43
N ASP A 9 -16.57 -11.85 6.44
CA ASP A 9 -17.31 -12.51 5.37
C ASP A 9 -16.33 -13.11 4.34
N GLU A 10 -16.20 -14.44 4.34
CA GLU A 10 -15.29 -15.15 3.45
C GLU A 10 -15.63 -14.98 1.96
N GLY A 11 -16.91 -14.86 1.61
CA GLY A 11 -17.37 -14.69 0.24
C GLY A 11 -16.95 -13.33 -0.31
N ARG A 12 -17.18 -12.28 0.47
CA ARG A 12 -16.71 -10.92 0.14
C ARG A 12 -15.19 -10.85 0.08
N ARG A 13 -14.48 -11.51 1.01
CA ARG A 13 -13.01 -11.56 1.00
C ARG A 13 -12.47 -12.23 -0.26
N LYS A 14 -13.01 -13.38 -0.67
CA LYS A 14 -12.61 -14.08 -1.91
C LYS A 14 -12.80 -13.20 -3.14
N ASN A 15 -13.93 -12.49 -3.23
CA ASN A 15 -14.21 -11.56 -4.32
C ASN A 15 -13.23 -10.37 -4.35
N ALA A 16 -12.88 -9.81 -3.19
CA ALA A 16 -11.90 -8.73 -3.09
C ALA A 16 -10.50 -9.18 -3.53
N ILE A 17 -10.06 -10.38 -3.08
CA ILE A 17 -8.77 -10.97 -3.50
C ILE A 17 -8.74 -11.17 -5.02
N LYS A 18 -9.82 -11.69 -5.61
CA LYS A 18 -9.92 -11.88 -7.07
C LYS A 18 -9.73 -10.56 -7.82
N ARG A 19 -10.48 -9.52 -7.44
CA ARG A 19 -10.40 -8.19 -8.08
C ARG A 19 -9.01 -7.55 -7.94
N ALA A 20 -8.38 -7.69 -6.77
CA ALA A 20 -7.03 -7.18 -6.55
C ALA A 20 -6.01 -7.85 -7.49
N LYS A 21 -6.11 -9.17 -7.65
CA LYS A 21 -5.26 -9.93 -8.59
C LYS A 21 -5.49 -9.52 -10.04
N GLU A 22 -6.75 -9.44 -10.49
CA GLU A 22 -7.12 -9.05 -11.86
C GLU A 22 -6.58 -7.67 -12.24
N ARG A 23 -6.51 -6.74 -11.28
CA ARG A 23 -6.01 -5.37 -11.49
C ARG A 23 -4.53 -5.19 -11.12
N ASN A 24 -3.83 -6.27 -10.79
CA ASN A 24 -2.43 -6.25 -10.33
C ASN A 24 -2.20 -5.25 -9.18
N ILE A 25 -3.12 -5.24 -8.20
CA ILE A 25 -3.05 -4.42 -6.99
C ILE A 25 -2.31 -5.22 -5.92
N ILE A 26 -1.15 -4.72 -5.51
CA ILE A 26 -0.37 -5.27 -4.42
C ILE A 26 -0.67 -4.45 -3.17
N ILE A 27 -1.21 -5.09 -2.14
CA ILE A 27 -1.60 -4.42 -0.90
C ILE A 27 -0.47 -4.60 0.12
N PRO A 28 0.07 -3.52 0.72
CA PRO A 28 1.07 -3.64 1.76
C PRO A 28 0.50 -4.28 3.03
N THR A 29 1.33 -5.04 3.73
CA THR A 29 0.99 -5.47 5.10
C THR A 29 1.22 -4.34 6.10
N PHE A 30 0.59 -4.40 7.27
CA PHE A 30 0.87 -3.45 8.35
C PHE A 30 2.34 -3.45 8.78
N ALA A 31 3.00 -4.61 8.75
CA ALA A 31 4.43 -4.71 9.04
C ALA A 31 5.28 -3.91 8.03
N GLN A 32 4.95 -3.99 6.74
CA GLN A 32 5.61 -3.23 5.69
C GLN A 32 5.33 -1.72 5.76
N MET A 33 4.12 -1.32 6.15
CA MET A 33 3.81 0.11 6.35
C MET A 33 4.54 0.69 7.57
N LYS A 34 4.73 -0.11 8.62
CA LYS A 34 5.54 0.25 9.80
C LYS A 34 7.03 0.32 9.47
N ASP A 35 7.52 -0.63 8.69
CA ASP A 35 8.92 -0.73 8.27
C ASP A 35 9.04 -0.91 6.74
N PRO A 36 9.18 0.22 6.00
CA PRO A 36 9.33 0.21 4.55
C PRO A 36 10.55 -0.55 4.03
N SER A 37 11.53 -0.85 4.88
CA SER A 37 12.71 -1.64 4.47
C SER A 37 12.33 -3.09 4.08
N THR A 38 11.22 -3.60 4.63
CA THR A 38 10.69 -4.93 4.34
C THR A 38 9.85 -5.00 3.05
N ILE A 39 9.67 -3.87 2.36
CA ILE A 39 8.95 -3.81 1.09
C ILE A 39 9.80 -4.46 -0.01
N PRO A 40 9.22 -5.35 -0.84
CA PRO A 40 9.93 -5.99 -1.94
C PRO A 40 10.64 -4.96 -2.84
N PRO A 41 11.91 -5.20 -3.24
CA PRO A 41 12.69 -4.24 -4.04
C PRO A 41 11.97 -3.74 -5.29
N LYS A 42 11.29 -4.65 -6.01
CA LYS A 42 10.51 -4.34 -7.20
C LYS A 42 9.48 -3.22 -6.98
N VAL A 43 8.76 -3.25 -5.85
CA VAL A 43 7.76 -2.21 -5.54
C VAL A 43 8.45 -0.87 -5.26
N ARG A 44 9.60 -0.89 -4.57
CA ARG A 44 10.39 0.33 -4.30
C ARG A 44 10.96 0.94 -5.58
N GLU A 45 11.32 0.11 -6.55
CA GLU A 45 11.74 0.53 -7.88
C GLU A 45 10.58 1.11 -8.69
N ASP A 46 9.43 0.44 -8.71
CA ASP A 46 8.21 0.93 -9.37
C ASP A 46 7.80 2.32 -8.83
N LEU A 47 7.91 2.56 -7.52
CA LEU A 47 7.60 3.86 -6.92
C LEU A 47 8.48 5.00 -7.45
N ARG A 48 9.69 4.72 -7.96
CA ARG A 48 10.60 5.76 -8.50
C ARG A 48 10.09 6.37 -9.79
N SER A 49 9.24 5.68 -10.54
CA SER A 49 8.62 6.20 -11.76
C SER A 49 7.21 6.76 -11.55
N ILE A 50 6.63 6.58 -10.36
CA ILE A 50 5.25 6.95 -10.04
C ILE A 50 5.20 8.27 -9.29
N GLY A 51 4.37 9.19 -9.77
CA GLY A 51 4.04 10.46 -9.12
C GLY A 51 3.29 10.25 -7.81
N LEU A 52 3.50 11.17 -6.86
CA LEU A 52 2.84 11.13 -5.55
C LEU A 52 1.31 11.23 -5.67
N TRP A 53 0.82 11.94 -6.69
CA TRP A 53 -0.60 12.19 -6.94
C TRP A 53 -1.20 11.30 -8.03
N ASP A 54 -0.41 10.36 -8.56
CA ASP A 54 -0.88 9.45 -9.61
C ASP A 54 -1.87 8.43 -9.05
N LEU A 55 -2.86 8.08 -9.87
CA LEU A 55 -3.85 7.05 -9.55
C LEU A 55 -3.25 5.65 -9.76
N ASP A 56 -2.20 5.32 -9.02
CA ASP A 56 -1.56 4.00 -9.04
C ASP A 56 -1.67 3.31 -7.68
N ALA A 57 -2.06 2.03 -7.69
CA ALA A 57 -2.12 1.16 -6.52
C ALA A 57 -0.79 1.05 -5.74
N ARG A 58 0.38 1.25 -6.39
CA ARG A 58 1.68 1.18 -5.69
C ARG A 58 1.80 2.31 -4.66
N ASN A 59 1.09 3.43 -4.83
CA ASN A 59 1.06 4.52 -3.84
C ASN A 59 0.48 4.08 -2.48
N LEU A 60 -0.21 2.93 -2.37
CA LEU A 60 -0.61 2.37 -1.07
C LEU A 60 0.59 2.11 -0.15
N PHE A 61 1.76 1.81 -0.69
CA PHE A 61 2.99 1.62 0.08
C PHE A 61 3.55 2.92 0.66
N ARG A 62 3.09 4.09 0.19
CA ARG A 62 3.48 5.42 0.70
C ARG A 62 2.62 5.92 1.86
N ILE A 63 1.62 5.14 2.30
CA ILE A 63 0.77 5.48 3.47
C ILE A 63 1.54 5.16 4.76
N THR A 64 2.58 5.95 5.04
CA THR A 64 3.45 5.82 6.21
C THR A 64 4.13 7.15 6.52
N TRP A 65 4.51 7.36 7.79
CA TRP A 65 5.24 8.56 8.22
C TRP A 65 6.65 8.65 7.65
N GLN A 66 7.20 7.55 7.15
CA GLN A 66 8.53 7.48 6.52
C GLN A 66 8.50 7.79 5.01
N ASN A 67 7.37 8.26 4.46
CA ASN A 67 7.24 8.58 3.04
C ASN A 67 8.04 9.83 2.68
N GLU A 68 8.83 9.79 1.61
CA GLU A 68 9.52 11.00 1.13
C GLU A 68 8.56 11.88 0.29
N PRO A 69 8.24 13.13 0.69
CA PRO A 69 7.21 13.95 0.05
C PRO A 69 7.73 14.63 -1.24
N LYS A 70 8.19 13.84 -2.20
CA LYS A 70 8.57 14.32 -3.54
C LYS A 70 7.42 14.16 -4.52
N SER A 71 7.26 15.12 -5.43
CA SER A 71 6.21 15.12 -6.44
C SER A 71 6.25 13.89 -7.36
N SER A 72 7.46 13.39 -7.67
CA SER A 72 7.68 12.15 -8.39
C SER A 72 8.94 11.44 -7.91
N GLY A 73 8.89 10.11 -7.96
CA GLY A 73 10.04 9.25 -7.66
C GLY A 73 10.52 9.24 -6.21
N GLY A 74 9.70 9.72 -5.28
CA GLY A 74 10.01 9.70 -3.85
C GLY A 74 10.16 8.28 -3.31
N GLY A 75 11.17 8.05 -2.47
CA GLY A 75 11.41 6.80 -1.79
C GLY A 75 10.87 6.80 -0.36
N PHE A 76 11.69 6.32 0.56
CA PHE A 76 11.42 6.32 1.99
C PHE A 76 12.60 6.97 2.72
N GLY A 77 12.30 7.67 3.81
CA GLY A 77 13.27 8.42 4.60
C GLY A 77 13.01 8.28 6.10
N PRO A 78 13.55 9.19 6.93
CA PRO A 78 13.21 9.25 8.35
C PRO A 78 11.72 9.53 8.54
N VAL A 79 11.25 9.37 9.77
CA VAL A 79 9.89 9.76 10.16
C VAL A 79 9.76 11.28 9.98
N ASN A 80 8.78 11.71 9.18
CA ASN A 80 8.42 13.12 8.98
C ASN A 80 7.66 13.69 10.18
#